data_AF-A0A7C9EBI3-F1
#
_entry.id   AF-A0A7C9EBI3-F1
#
_cell.length_a   1.000
_cell.length_b   1.000
_cell.length_c   1.000
_cell.angle_alpha   90.00
_cell.angle_beta   90.00
_cell.angle_gamma   90.00
#
_symmetry.space_group_name_H-M   'P 1'
#
loop_
_entity.id
_entity.type
_entity.pdbx_description
1 polymer ?
#
loop_
_entity_poly.entity_id
_entity_poly.type
_entity_poly.pdbx_seq_one_letter_code
_entity_poly.pdbx_strand_id
1 'polypeptide(L)'
;ALLQEIHGLHREGVSIDNISAQLSPWASALFEFLPPFIKKQLLLHPESDDSAQLSQIETEKLLAHLVEAEINKRLKEGTYKGKKFNGICHFFGYQARGSLPSKFDCDYAFVLGHICYHILAAGLNGYMATVTNLKSPVNKWKC
;
A
#
# COMPACT_ATOMS: atom_id res chain seq x y z
N ALA A 1 -0.73 15.71 1.46
CA ALA A 1 0.10 16.82 0.92
C ALA A 1 0.71 16.40 -0.41
N LEU A 2 1.93 15.86 -0.47
CA LEU A 2 2.64 15.60 -1.74
C LEU A 2 1.86 14.74 -2.76
N LEU A 3 1.45 13.51 -2.39
CA LEU A 3 0.70 12.64 -3.32
C LEU A 3 -0.63 13.27 -3.78
N GLN A 4 -1.32 13.97 -2.88
CA GLN A 4 -2.57 14.65 -3.22
C GLN A 4 -2.34 15.81 -4.20
N GLU A 5 -1.25 16.56 -4.05
CA GLU A 5 -0.86 17.62 -4.99
C GLU A 5 -0.49 17.04 -6.34
N ILE A 6 0.33 15.97 -6.38
CA ILE A 6 0.68 15.26 -7.63
C ILE A 6 -0.59 14.77 -8.35
N HIS A 7 -1.54 14.17 -7.62
CA HIS A 7 -2.79 13.71 -8.22
C HIS A 7 -3.70 14.86 -8.66
N GLY A 8 -3.70 15.98 -7.94
CA GLY A 8 -4.37 17.21 -8.35
C GLY A 8 -3.86 17.68 -9.71
N LEU A 9 -2.53 17.77 -9.86
CA LEU A 9 -1.88 18.18 -11.11
C LEU A 9 -2.10 17.17 -12.25
N HIS A 10 -2.12 15.87 -11.96
CA HIS A 10 -2.50 14.85 -12.95
C HIS A 10 -3.93 15.04 -13.47
N ARG A 11 -4.88 15.35 -12.58
CA ARG A 11 -6.28 15.64 -12.97
C ARG A 11 -6.42 16.91 -13.82
N GLU A 12 -5.54 17.87 -13.60
CA GLU A 12 -5.45 19.10 -14.41
C GLU A 12 -4.75 18.87 -15.77
N GLY A 13 -4.26 17.66 -16.04
CA GLY A 13 -3.59 17.30 -17.29
C GLY A 13 -2.15 17.81 -17.38
N VAL A 14 -1.52 18.14 -16.24
CA VAL A 14 -0.12 18.57 -16.20
C VAL A 14 0.78 17.38 -16.55
N SER A 15 1.68 17.58 -17.51
CA SER A 15 2.65 16.54 -17.88
C SER A 15 3.59 16.23 -16.71
N ILE A 16 3.99 14.95 -16.59
CA ILE A 16 4.86 14.45 -15.53
C ILE A 16 6.12 15.31 -15.35
N ASP A 17 6.73 15.75 -16.45
CA ASP A 17 7.95 16.56 -16.45
C ASP A 17 7.75 17.96 -15.82
N ASN A 18 6.52 18.46 -15.79
CA ASN A 18 6.17 19.77 -15.28
C ASN A 18 5.58 19.74 -13.86
N ILE A 19 5.28 18.55 -13.32
CA ILE A 19 4.65 18.41 -11.99
C ILE A 19 5.53 19.04 -10.90
N SER A 20 6.85 18.78 -10.91
CA SER A 20 7.76 19.27 -9.86
C SER A 20 7.81 20.80 -9.76
N ALA A 21 7.60 21.51 -10.87
CA ALA A 21 7.60 22.97 -10.93
C ALA A 21 6.32 23.61 -10.38
N GLN A 22 5.24 22.84 -10.26
CA GLN A 22 3.92 23.31 -9.81
C GLN A 22 3.56 22.84 -8.40
N LEU A 23 4.45 22.10 -7.74
CA LEU A 23 4.27 21.70 -6.35
C LEU A 23 4.39 22.90 -5.41
N SER A 24 3.65 22.86 -4.30
CA SER A 24 3.85 23.83 -3.22
C SER A 24 5.30 23.79 -2.70
N PRO A 25 5.84 24.86 -2.10
CA PRO A 25 7.24 24.90 -1.67
C PRO A 25 7.63 23.74 -0.75
N TRP A 26 6.74 23.33 0.15
CA TRP A 26 6.99 22.19 1.04
C TRP A 26 6.95 20.85 0.31
N ALA A 27 5.96 20.65 -0.57
CA ALA A 27 5.85 19.44 -1.38
C ALA A 27 7.04 19.31 -2.35
N SER A 28 7.47 20.41 -2.97
CA SER A 28 8.64 20.46 -3.83
C SER A 28 9.92 20.11 -3.06
N ALA A 29 10.14 20.69 -1.88
CA ALA A 29 11.29 20.36 -1.03
C ALA A 29 11.31 18.87 -0.62
N LEU A 30 10.15 18.32 -0.25
CA LEU A 30 10.03 16.90 0.07
C LEU A 30 10.27 16.02 -1.16
N PHE A 31 9.70 16.39 -2.31
CA PHE A 31 9.90 15.68 -3.56
C PHE A 31 11.38 15.66 -3.91
N GLU A 32 12.06 16.81 -3.83
CA GLU A 32 13.48 16.92 -4.15
C GLU A 32 14.40 16.13 -3.22
N PHE A 33 14.05 16.00 -1.95
CA PHE A 33 14.75 15.15 -0.98
C PHE A 33 14.72 13.66 -1.35
N LEU A 34 13.65 13.20 -2.02
CA LEU A 34 13.48 11.78 -2.33
C LEU A 34 14.45 11.31 -3.41
N PRO A 35 14.92 10.05 -3.34
CA PRO A 35 15.79 9.50 -4.35
C PRO A 35 15.06 9.35 -5.71
N PRO A 36 15.78 9.39 -6.84
CA PRO A 36 15.17 9.39 -8.18
C PRO A 36 14.21 8.23 -8.46
N PHE A 37 14.46 7.04 -7.89
CA PHE A 37 13.58 5.89 -8.09
C PHE A 37 12.21 6.07 -7.41
N ILE A 38 12.16 6.68 -6.22
CA ILE A 38 10.90 7.00 -5.54
C ILE A 38 10.16 8.13 -6.27
N LYS A 39 10.88 9.17 -6.71
CA LYS A 39 10.27 10.24 -7.52
C LYS A 39 9.49 9.67 -8.71
N LYS A 40 10.08 8.72 -9.45
CA LYS A 40 9.42 8.04 -10.56
C LYS A 40 8.18 7.23 -10.15
N GLN A 41 8.25 6.53 -9.02
CA GLN A 41 7.12 5.73 -8.51
C GLN A 41 5.95 6.60 -8.05
N LEU A 42 6.22 7.77 -7.45
CA LEU A 42 5.19 8.73 -7.04
C LEU A 42 4.50 9.42 -8.23
N LEU A 43 5.16 9.47 -9.39
CA LEU A 43 4.64 10.11 -10.60
C LEU A 43 3.84 9.15 -11.50
N LEU A 44 3.75 7.87 -11.14
CA LEU A 44 2.93 6.89 -11.86
C LEU A 44 1.48 7.37 -11.96
N HIS A 45 0.81 7.01 -13.04
CA HIS A 45 -0.60 7.31 -13.20
C HIS A 45 -1.44 6.67 -12.09
N PRO A 46 -2.49 7.34 -11.59
CA PRO A 46 -3.38 6.79 -10.59
C PRO A 46 -4.03 5.46 -11.04
N GLU A 47 -4.50 4.68 -10.06
CA GLU A 47 -5.38 3.54 -10.30
C GLU A 47 -6.76 4.00 -10.81
N SER A 48 -7.61 3.04 -11.22
CA SER A 48 -8.94 3.35 -11.76
C SER A 48 -9.88 4.08 -10.79
N ASP A 49 -9.59 4.00 -9.48
CA ASP A 49 -10.30 4.71 -8.42
C ASP A 49 -9.65 6.06 -8.04
N ASP A 50 -8.71 6.56 -8.87
CA ASP A 50 -7.94 7.80 -8.68
C ASP A 50 -6.98 7.75 -7.46
N SER A 51 -6.74 6.55 -6.91
CA SER A 51 -5.79 6.33 -5.83
C SER A 51 -4.35 6.15 -6.34
N ALA A 52 -3.37 6.34 -5.47
CA ALA A 52 -1.97 6.13 -5.82
C ALA A 52 -1.71 4.63 -5.95
N GLN A 53 -0.82 4.23 -6.87
CA GLN A 53 -0.34 2.85 -6.96
C GLN A 53 0.59 2.50 -5.79
N LEU A 54 0.05 2.42 -4.57
CA LEU A 54 0.82 2.24 -3.33
C LEU A 54 1.64 0.95 -3.34
N SER A 55 1.12 -0.10 -3.98
CA SER A 55 1.84 -1.39 -4.11
C SER A 55 3.06 -1.29 -5.03
N GLN A 56 3.18 -0.24 -5.85
CA GLN A 56 4.34 0.02 -6.72
C GLN A 56 5.38 0.94 -6.06
N ILE A 57 5.07 1.51 -4.90
CA ILE A 57 6.01 2.34 -4.15
C ILE A 57 6.86 1.42 -3.27
N GLU A 58 8.13 1.27 -3.66
CA GLU A 58 9.12 0.41 -3.00
C GLU A 58 9.63 1.08 -1.71
N THR A 59 8.73 1.20 -0.74
CA THR A 59 8.95 1.89 0.54
C THR A 59 10.08 1.26 1.34
N GLU A 60 10.21 -0.06 1.27
CA GLU A 60 11.30 -0.79 1.90
C GLU A 60 12.66 -0.39 1.33
N LYS A 61 12.75 -0.14 0.02
CA LYS A 61 13.98 0.34 -0.63
C LYS A 61 14.28 1.79 -0.29
N LEU A 62 13.25 2.64 -0.16
CA LEU A 62 13.41 4.00 0.35
C LEU A 62 14.03 3.99 1.75
N LEU A 63 13.48 3.19 2.66
CA LEU A 63 14.00 3.06 4.02
C LEU A 63 15.44 2.55 4.01
N ALA A 64 15.74 1.50 3.25
CA ALA A 64 17.11 0.98 3.13
C ALA A 64 18.08 2.05 2.61
N HIS A 65 17.68 2.83 1.60
CA HIS A 65 18.48 3.92 1.05
C HIS A 65 18.75 5.04 2.06
N LEU A 66 17.72 5.48 2.80
CA LEU A 66 17.87 6.53 3.82
C LEU A 66 18.74 6.07 5.00
N VAL A 67 18.59 4.81 5.42
CA VAL A 67 19.45 4.21 6.46
C VAL A 67 20.89 4.12 5.97
N GLU A 68 21.13 3.71 4.72
CA GLU A 68 22.48 3.69 4.14
C GLU A 68 23.10 5.09 4.10
N ALA A 69 22.34 6.11 3.68
CA ALA A 69 22.78 7.50 3.63
C ALA A 69 23.19 8.02 5.02
N GLU A 70 22.37 7.75 6.04
CA GLU A 70 22.65 8.14 7.43
C GLU A 70 23.86 7.40 8.00
N ILE A 71 24.00 6.10 7.75
CA ILE A 71 25.18 5.33 8.19
C ILE A 71 26.46 5.87 7.52
N ASN A 72 26.40 6.18 6.22
CA ASN A 72 27.53 6.78 5.50
C ASN A 72 27.91 8.16 6.04
N LYS A 73 26.92 8.98 6.46
CA LYS A 73 27.17 10.25 7.15
C LYS A 73 27.92 10.03 8.46
N ARG A 74 27.46 9.10 9.31
CA ARG A 74 28.10 8.79 10.61
C ARG A 74 29.49 8.17 10.47
N LEU A 75 29.74 7.39 9.41
CA LEU A 75 31.08 6.89 9.08
C LEU A 75 32.04 8.06 8.80
N LYS A 76 31.61 9.05 8.01
CA LYS A 76 32.42 10.25 7.71
C LYS A 76 32.69 11.11 8.94
N GLU A 77 31.70 11.23 9.83
CA GLU A 77 31.83 11.96 11.10
C GLU A 77 32.63 11.17 12.17
N GLY A 78 32.95 9.90 11.91
CA GLY A 78 33.65 9.03 12.86
C GLY A 78 32.80 8.56 14.05
N THR A 79 31.49 8.86 14.04
CA THR A 79 30.53 8.49 15.11
C THR A 79 30.01 7.06 14.97
N TYR A 80 30.25 6.41 13.83
CA TYR A 80 29.95 5.01 13.60
C TYR A 80 31.21 4.25 13.16
N LYS A 81 31.48 3.12 13.82
CA LYS A 81 32.64 2.23 13.56
C LYS A 81 32.23 0.82 13.11
N GLY A 82 30.94 0.60 12.86
CA GLY A 82 30.43 -0.71 12.46
C GLY A 82 30.73 -1.04 11.01
N LYS A 83 30.29 -2.22 10.58
CA LYS A 83 30.43 -2.67 9.19
C LYS A 83 29.55 -1.83 8.25
N LYS A 84 29.90 -1.86 6.96
CA LYS A 84 29.07 -1.29 5.89
C LYS A 84 27.66 -1.88 5.98
N PHE A 85 26.65 -1.02 5.91
CA PHE A 85 25.26 -1.42 5.85
C PHE A 85 24.98 -2.20 4.57
N ASN A 86 24.23 -3.30 4.68
CA ASN A 86 23.78 -4.10 3.55
C ASN A 86 22.34 -4.54 3.81
N GLY A 87 21.38 -3.83 3.24
CA GLY A 87 19.95 -4.11 3.38
C GLY A 87 19.46 -5.04 2.27
N ILE A 88 18.74 -6.10 2.64
CA ILE A 88 18.00 -6.94 1.70
C ILE A 88 16.52 -6.61 1.85
N CYS A 89 15.90 -6.21 0.74
CA CYS A 89 14.50 -5.82 0.68
C CYS A 89 13.65 -6.96 0.13
N HIS A 90 12.49 -7.19 0.73
CA HIS A 90 11.52 -8.17 0.28
C HIS A 90 10.14 -7.52 0.17
N PHE A 91 9.43 -7.82 -0.91
CA PHE A 91 8.04 -7.44 -1.09
C PHE A 91 7.19 -8.70 -1.23
N PHE A 92 6.33 -8.93 -0.25
CA PHE A 92 5.46 -10.11 -0.23
C PHE A 92 4.00 -9.70 -0.31
N GLY A 93 3.42 -9.80 -1.51
CA GLY A 93 2.01 -9.46 -1.75
C GLY A 93 1.34 -10.42 -2.72
N TYR A 94 1.70 -10.33 -4.00
CA TYR A 94 1.01 -11.05 -5.07
C TYR A 94 0.97 -12.58 -4.87
N GLN A 95 2.05 -13.20 -4.40
CA GLN A 95 2.05 -14.65 -4.20
C GLN A 95 1.05 -15.15 -3.15
N ALA A 96 0.63 -14.30 -2.20
CA ALA A 96 -0.33 -14.67 -1.17
C ALA A 96 -1.79 -14.55 -1.63
N ARG A 97 -2.07 -13.77 -2.69
CA ARG A 97 -3.45 -13.54 -3.15
C ARG A 97 -4.05 -14.73 -3.91
N GLY A 98 -3.20 -15.57 -4.51
CA GLY A 98 -3.60 -16.78 -5.24
C GLY A 98 -3.30 -18.09 -4.50
N SER A 99 -2.97 -18.04 -3.21
CA SER A 99 -2.67 -19.23 -2.42
C SER A 99 -3.93 -20.00 -2.04
N LEU A 100 -3.77 -21.26 -1.64
CA LEU A 100 -4.87 -22.04 -1.09
C LEU A 100 -5.44 -21.36 0.17
N PRO A 101 -6.77 -21.23 0.30
CA PRO A 101 -7.39 -20.66 1.49
C PRO A 101 -7.14 -21.53 2.72
N SER A 102 -7.09 -20.88 3.88
CA SER A 102 -7.06 -21.62 5.15
C SER A 102 -8.40 -22.32 5.40
N LYS A 103 -8.43 -23.29 6.32
CA LYS A 103 -9.71 -23.89 6.75
C LYS A 103 -10.71 -22.83 7.22
N PHE A 104 -10.23 -21.80 7.92
CA PHE A 104 -11.05 -20.69 8.38
C PHE A 104 -11.68 -19.95 7.19
N ASP A 105 -10.89 -19.59 6.17
CA ASP A 105 -11.39 -18.86 5.00
C ASP A 105 -12.36 -19.71 4.17
N CYS A 106 -12.13 -21.03 4.06
CA CYS A 106 -13.06 -21.96 3.44
C CYS A 106 -14.42 -21.96 4.17
N ASP A 107 -14.41 -22.16 5.49
CA ASP A 107 -15.63 -22.21 6.30
C ASP A 107 -16.34 -20.84 6.26
N TYR A 108 -15.59 -19.73 6.36
CA TYR A 108 -16.13 -18.36 6.32
C TYR A 108 -16.77 -18.01 4.98
N ALA A 109 -16.07 -18.23 3.87
CA ALA A 109 -16.61 -17.96 2.53
C ALA A 109 -17.84 -18.82 2.22
N PHE A 110 -17.84 -20.08 2.66
CA PHE A 110 -18.99 -20.97 2.52
C PHE A 110 -20.21 -20.43 3.28
N VAL A 111 -20.06 -20.05 4.55
CA VAL A 111 -21.16 -19.50 5.35
C VAL A 111 -21.67 -18.17 4.76
N LEU A 112 -20.79 -17.27 4.31
CA LEU A 112 -21.21 -16.03 3.65
C LEU A 112 -22.08 -16.29 2.41
N GLY A 113 -21.68 -17.26 1.57
CA GLY A 113 -22.48 -17.68 0.41
C GLY A 113 -23.87 -18.20 0.80
N HIS A 114 -23.94 -18.98 1.89
CA HIS A 114 -25.22 -19.47 2.44
C HIS A 114 -26.12 -18.34 2.97
N ILE A 115 -25.54 -17.32 3.61
CA ILE A 115 -26.30 -16.14 4.06
C ILE A 115 -26.86 -15.37 2.86
N CYS A 116 -26.04 -15.14 1.83
CA CYS A 116 -26.50 -14.49 0.60
C CYS A 116 -27.68 -15.22 -0.03
N TYR A 117 -27.66 -16.56 -0.06
CA TYR A 117 -28.80 -17.36 -0.52
C TYR A 117 -30.08 -17.06 0.27
N HIS A 118 -30.00 -17.01 1.61
CA HIS A 118 -31.17 -16.70 2.45
C HIS A 118 -31.66 -15.25 2.30
N ILE A 119 -30.76 -14.28 2.15
CA ILE A 119 -31.11 -12.87 1.86
C ILE A 119 -31.90 -12.79 0.56
N LEU A 120 -31.41 -13.47 -0.50
CA LEU A 120 -32.08 -13.52 -1.80
C LEU A 120 -33.45 -14.21 -1.72
N ALA A 121 -33.53 -15.35 -1.01
CA ALA A 121 -34.80 -16.07 -0.82
C ALA A 121 -35.85 -15.25 -0.06
N ALA A 122 -35.41 -14.35 0.82
CA ALA A 122 -36.28 -13.41 1.53
C ALA A 122 -36.67 -12.17 0.70
N GLY A 123 -36.20 -12.04 -0.54
CA GLY A 123 -36.49 -10.90 -1.41
C GLY A 123 -35.80 -9.58 -1.00
N LEU A 124 -34.73 -9.67 -0.19
CA LEU A 124 -33.99 -8.50 0.29
C LEU A 124 -32.87 -8.11 -0.68
N ASN A 125 -32.60 -6.81 -0.82
CA ASN A 125 -31.53 -6.27 -1.68
C ASN A 125 -30.73 -5.17 -0.96
N GLY A 126 -29.53 -4.87 -1.45
CA GLY A 126 -28.66 -3.84 -0.85
C GLY A 126 -28.05 -4.23 0.51
N TYR A 127 -28.20 -5.48 0.94
CA TYR A 127 -27.60 -6.02 2.16
C TYR A 127 -26.24 -6.67 1.89
N MET A 128 -25.37 -6.62 2.88
CA MET A 128 -24.10 -7.35 2.92
C MET A 128 -24.23 -8.53 3.88
N ALA A 129 -23.82 -9.72 3.45
CA ALA A 129 -23.74 -10.88 4.35
C ALA A 129 -22.68 -10.65 5.42
N THR A 130 -23.01 -10.92 6.68
CA THR A 130 -22.07 -10.75 7.80
C THR A 130 -22.12 -11.97 8.71
N VAL A 131 -20.97 -12.33 9.28
CA VAL A 131 -20.87 -13.39 10.30
C VAL A 131 -20.12 -12.81 11.49
N THR A 132 -20.64 -13.04 12.69
CA THR A 132 -19.99 -12.62 13.94
C THR A 132 -19.55 -13.83 14.76
N ASN A 133 -18.80 -13.59 15.83
CA ASN A 133 -18.18 -14.62 16.67
C ASN A 133 -17.11 -15.49 15.95
N LEU A 134 -16.43 -14.94 14.93
CA LEU A 134 -15.44 -15.65 14.10
C LEU A 134 -14.25 -16.27 14.86
N LYS A 135 -13.95 -15.78 16.07
CA LYS A 135 -12.93 -16.37 16.95
C LYS A 135 -13.36 -17.71 17.57
N SER A 136 -14.67 -17.94 17.69
CA SER A 136 -15.23 -19.17 18.26
C SER A 136 -15.26 -20.29 17.21
N PRO A 137 -15.41 -21.56 17.62
CA PRO A 137 -15.69 -22.65 16.69
C PRO A 137 -16.91 -22.34 15.80
N VAL A 138 -16.92 -22.88 14.58
CA VAL A 138 -17.91 -22.57 13.52
C VAL A 138 -19.36 -22.73 14.01
N ASN A 139 -19.64 -23.71 14.87
CA ASN A 139 -20.98 -23.94 15.44
C ASN A 139 -21.47 -22.84 16.41
N LYS A 140 -20.62 -21.87 16.77
CA LYS A 140 -20.96 -20.71 17.61
C LYS A 140 -20.98 -19.39 16.83
N TRP A 141 -20.80 -19.45 15.51
CA TRP A 141 -20.93 -18.30 14.64
C TRP A 141 -22.39 -17.85 14.59
N LYS A 142 -22.58 -16.54 14.39
CA LYS A 142 -23.92 -15.94 14.24
C LYS A 142 -24.01 -15.26 12.89
N CYS A 143 -25.08 -15.57 12.18
CA CYS A 143 -25.39 -15.16 10.82
C CYS A 143 -26.60 -14.22 10.80
#